data_AF-A0A6G3WJX1-F1
#
_entry.id   AF-A0A6G3WJX1-F1
#
_cell.length_a   1.000
_cell.length_b   1.000
_cell.length_c   1.000
_cell.angle_alpha   90.00
_cell.angle_beta   90.00
_cell.angle_gamma   90.00
#
_symmetry.space_group_name_H-M   'P 1'
#
loop_
_entity.id
_entity.type
_entity.pdbx_description
1 polymer ?
#
loop_
_entity_poly.entity_id
_entity_poly.type
_entity_poly.pdbx_seq_one_letter_code
_entity_poly.pdbx_strand_id
1 'polypeptide(L)' 'MTKILTGGVGKVEVTQAIGRLGIDSLDVVPSSDMDAAMKLRVGQADYYLGTCHTGAG' A
#
# COMPACT_ATOMS: atom_id res chain seq x y z
N MET A 1 -11.43 -9.34 2.52
CA MET A 1 -9.96 -9.25 2.53
C MET A 1 -9.64 -7.77 2.52
N THR A 2 -8.92 -7.26 3.52
CA THR A 2 -8.57 -5.85 3.64
C THR A 2 -7.47 -5.54 2.64
N LYS A 3 -7.74 -4.61 1.71
CA LYS A 3 -6.84 -4.27 0.62
C LYS A 3 -6.00 -3.06 0.95
N ILE A 4 -4.68 -3.26 0.98
CA ILE A 4 -3.69 -2.21 1.25
C ILE A 4 -2.89 -1.95 -0.02
N LEU A 5 -2.80 -0.69 -0.41
CA LEU A 5 -1.92 -0.24 -1.49
C LEU A 5 -0.65 0.34 -0.88
N THR A 6 0.52 -0.03 -1.40
CA THR A 6 1.80 0.58 -1.01
C THR A 6 2.31 1.49 -2.11
N GLY A 7 2.92 2.63 -1.76
CA GLY A 7 3.36 3.62 -2.74
C GLY A 7 4.64 4.35 -2.34
N GLY A 8 5.11 5.22 -3.23
CA GLY A 8 6.36 5.95 -3.06
C GLY A 8 7.63 5.10 -3.10
N VAL A 9 8.65 5.58 -2.38
CA VAL A 9 10.02 5.03 -2.36
C VAL A 9 10.05 3.77 -1.50
N GLY A 10 10.48 2.64 -2.06
CA GLY A 10 10.60 1.37 -1.32
C GLY A 10 9.30 0.57 -1.16
N LYS A 11 8.26 0.88 -1.95
CA LYS A 11 6.94 0.22 -1.87
C LYS A 11 6.98 -1.30 -2.04
N VAL A 12 7.94 -1.83 -2.81
CA VAL A 12 8.06 -3.29 -3.02
C VAL A 12 8.54 -3.95 -1.73
N GLU A 13 9.53 -3.37 -1.08
CA GLU A 13 10.08 -3.80 0.20
C GLU A 13 9.01 -3.74 1.30
N VAL A 14 8.22 -2.66 1.34
CA VAL A 14 7.09 -2.52 2.26
C VAL A 14 6.04 -3.60 2.01
N THR A 15 5.67 -3.84 0.75
CA THR A 15 4.72 -4.92 0.39
C THR A 15 5.21 -6.27 0.89
N GLN A 16 6.48 -6.60 0.65
CA GLN A 16 7.07 -7.85 1.11
C GLN A 16 7.14 -7.94 2.63
N ALA A 17 7.49 -6.84 3.31
CA ALA A 17 7.55 -6.78 4.76
C ALA A 17 6.18 -7.07 5.39
N ILE A 18 5.10 -6.49 4.85
CA ILE A 18 3.73 -6.78 5.31
C ILE A 18 3.33 -8.22 4.98
N GLY A 19 3.65 -8.72 3.78
CA GLY A 19 3.35 -10.10 3.39
C GLY A 19 4.01 -11.15 4.30
N ARG A 20 5.23 -10.87 4.80
CA ARG A 20 5.94 -11.73 5.75
C ARG A 20 5.29 -11.81 7.14
N LEU A 21 4.37 -10.90 7.46
CA LEU A 21 3.61 -10.97 8.71
C LEU A 21 2.60 -12.13 8.71
N GLY A 22 2.28 -12.71 7.54
CA GLY A 22 1.40 -13.87 7.44
C GLY A 22 -0.04 -13.60 7.90
N ILE A 23 -0.53 -12.38 7.71
CA ILE A 23 -1.90 -12.00 8.07
C ILE A 23 -2.82 -12.33 6.89
N ASP A 24 -3.49 -13.47 6.94
CA ASP A 24 -4.33 -14.01 5.86
C ASP A 24 -5.46 -13.08 5.41
N SER A 25 -5.90 -12.15 6.26
CA SER A 25 -6.96 -11.21 5.93
C SER A 25 -6.50 -10.03 5.07
N LEU A 26 -5.19 -9.85 4.84
CA LEU A 26 -4.62 -8.74 4.08
C LEU A 26 -4.33 -9.12 2.62
N ASP A 27 -4.75 -8.26 1.70
CA ASP A 27 -4.32 -8.24 0.30
C ASP A 27 -3.48 -6.98 0.08
N VAL A 28 -2.16 -7.15 -0.13
CA VAL A 28 -1.22 -6.02 -0.19
C VAL A 28 -0.56 -5.98 -1.55
N VAL A 29 -0.72 -4.85 -2.26
CA VAL A 29 -0.19 -4.69 -3.62
C VAL A 29 0.49 -3.32 -3.80
N PRO A 30 1.63 -3.28 -4.52
CA PRO A 30 2.29 -2.02 -4.83
C PRO A 30 1.52 -1.23 -5.90
N SER A 31 1.55 0.09 -5.76
CA SER A 31 0.84 1.05 -6.61
C SER A 31 1.71 2.30 -6.87
N SER A 32 1.24 3.18 -7.76
CA SER A 32 1.66 4.58 -7.73
C SER A 32 0.75 5.36 -6.77
N ASP A 33 1.24 6.48 -6.26
CA ASP A 33 0.51 7.32 -5.30
C ASP A 33 -0.79 7.84 -5.92
N MET A 34 -0.72 8.24 -7.20
CA MET A 34 -1.89 8.71 -7.94
C MET A 34 -2.92 7.62 -8.17
N ASP A 35 -2.51 6.42 -8.59
CA ASP A 35 -3.43 5.29 -8.77
C ASP A 35 -4.03 4.82 -7.43
N ALA A 36 -3.24 4.85 -6.37
CA ALA A 36 -3.71 4.52 -5.03
C ALA A 36 -4.75 5.51 -4.52
N ALA A 37 -4.51 6.81 -4.70
CA ALA A 37 -5.48 7.85 -4.36
C ALA A 37 -6.81 7.67 -5.13
N MET A 38 -6.73 7.35 -6.42
CA MET A 38 -7.93 7.09 -7.23
C MET A 38 -8.68 5.85 -6.73
N LYS A 39 -7.98 4.73 -6.48
CA LYS A 39 -8.57 3.48 -5.99
C LYS A 39 -9.21 3.63 -4.61
N LEU A 40 -8.57 4.35 -3.70
CA LEU A 40 -9.16 4.67 -2.39
C LEU A 40 -10.45 5.47 -2.55
N ARG A 41 -10.43 6.51 -3.38
CA ARG A 41 -11.59 7.40 -3.59
C ARG A 41 -12.82 6.64 -4.10
N VAL A 42 -12.63 5.62 -4.92
CA VAL A 42 -13.73 4.80 -5.49
C VAL A 42 -14.02 3.52 -4.70
N GLY A 43 -13.41 3.33 -3.53
CA GLY A 43 -13.65 2.17 -2.66
C GLY A 43 -13.07 0.85 -3.19
N GLN A 44 -12.05 0.91 -4.07
CA GLN A 44 -11.34 -0.26 -4.59
C GLN A 44 -10.12 -0.69 -3.76
N ALA A 45 -9.83 0.05 -2.69
CA ALA A 45 -8.85 -0.26 -1.66
C ALA A 45 -9.32 0.31 -0.32
N ASP A 46 -8.87 -0.28 0.78
CA ASP A 46 -9.24 0.12 2.13
C ASP A 46 -8.19 1.06 2.75
N TYR A 47 -6.91 0.82 2.46
CA TYR A 47 -5.80 1.59 3.01
C TYR A 47 -4.71 1.88 1.98
N TYR A 48 -3.96 2.94 2.23
CA TYR A 48 -2.72 3.27 1.52
C TYR A 48 -1.59 3.50 2.51
N LEU A 49 -0.43 2.91 2.22
CA LEU A 49 0.81 3.10 2.96
C LEU A 49 1.87 3.67 2.01
N GLY A 50 2.03 4.99 2.03
CA GLY A 50 3.03 5.70 1.25
C GLY A 50 4.33 5.85 2.02
N THR A 51 5.46 5.69 1.33
CA THR A 51 6.79 5.92 1.90
C THR A 51 7.59 6.91 1.06
N CYS A 52 8.37 7.76 1.71
CA CYS A 52 9.36 8.62 1.05
C CYS A 52 10.63 8.66 1.91
N HIS A 53 11.66 9.38 1.45
CA HIS A 53 12.95 9.41 2.16
C HIS A 53 12.88 10.02 3.56
N THR A 54 11.92 10.91 3.81
CA THR A 54 11.79 11.65 5.09
C THR A 54 10.48 11.37 5.82
N GLY A 55 9.57 10.63 5.21
CA GLY A 55 8.20 10.44 5.70
C GLY A 55 7.29 11.67 5.57
N ALA A 56 7.71 12.73 4.87
CA ALA A 56 6.91 13.95 4.67
C ALA A 56 5.81 13.84 3.59
N GLY A 57 5.73 12.67 2.93
CA GLY A 57 4.81 12.42 1.81
C GLY A 57 3.38 12.20 2.25
#